data_AF-A0A369RNP2-F1
#
_entry.id   AF-A0A369RNP2-F1
#
_cell.length_a   1.000
_cell.length_b   1.000
_cell.length_c   1.000
_cell.angle_alpha   90.00
_cell.angle_beta   90.00
_cell.angle_gamma   90.00
#
_symmetry.space_group_name_H-M   'P 1'
#
loop_
_entity.id
_entity.type
_entity.pdbx_description
1 polymer ?
#
loop_
_entity_poly.entity_id
_entity_poly.type
_entity_poly.pdbx_seq_one_letter_code
_entity_poly.pdbx_strand_id
1 'polypeptide(L)'
;ARFKELLDKICSDLLSSDGIAVLSHCCLEPNTHVSLFNYATGKTKSLIPTPKECLDLSVHTSVTNLCDNLGLSCFDIPYTAYLQLSPQVHEYKEIFKDPKRYCELDNKPDALADFYTFLFIYDRSLDDLYCDKSSRGLSAMIDNTFDIIDSNNRIPIPGVLQVILNRAASVDDKTNVDELVKELANH
;
A
#
# COMPACT_ATOMS: atom_id res chain seq x y z
N ALA A 1 8.94 -1.21 17.65
CA ALA A 1 8.58 -0.60 18.94
C ALA A 1 7.22 0.11 18.85
N ARG A 2 7.11 1.25 18.14
CA ARG A 2 5.86 2.04 18.05
C ARG A 2 4.63 1.29 17.50
N PHE A 3 4.79 0.44 16.48
CA PHE A 3 3.66 -0.32 15.93
C PHE A 3 3.16 -1.41 16.89
N LYS A 4 4.08 -2.04 17.62
CA LYS A 4 3.74 -2.97 18.70
C LYS A 4 2.98 -2.26 19.82
N GLU A 5 3.43 -1.08 20.24
CA GLU A 5 2.73 -0.26 21.25
C GLU A 5 1.33 0.17 20.79
N LEU A 6 1.15 0.49 19.51
CA LEU A 6 -0.17 0.80 18.94
C LEU A 6 -1.09 -0.42 19.00
N LEU A 7 -0.59 -1.59 18.59
CA LEU A 7 -1.37 -2.83 18.63
C LEU A 7 -1.65 -3.29 20.06
N ASP A 8 -0.70 -3.16 20.98
CA ASP A 8 -0.90 -3.46 22.40
C ASP A 8 -2.02 -2.58 22.97
N LYS A 9 -2.07 -1.29 22.60
CA LYS A 9 -3.19 -0.38 22.95
C LYS A 9 -4.52 -0.75 22.29
N ILE A 10 -4.51 -1.15 21.02
CA ILE A 10 -5.73 -1.63 20.36
C ILE A 10 -6.26 -2.88 21.10
N CYS A 11 -5.35 -3.77 21.51
CA CYS A 11 -5.69 -4.98 22.25
C CYS A 11 -6.18 -4.70 23.67
N SER A 12 -5.63 -3.71 24.37
CA SER A 12 -6.04 -3.37 25.74
C SER A 12 -7.28 -2.47 25.82
N ASP A 13 -7.44 -1.55 24.86
CA ASP A 13 -8.39 -0.45 24.95
C ASP A 13 -9.59 -0.61 24.01
N LEU A 14 -9.39 -1.12 22.79
CA LEU A 14 -10.44 -1.25 21.76
C LEU A 14 -11.10 -2.64 21.73
N LEU A 15 -10.37 -3.68 22.09
CA LEU A 15 -10.89 -5.06 22.16
C LEU A 15 -11.46 -5.42 23.54
N SER A 16 -11.73 -4.45 24.43
CA SER A 16 -12.26 -4.75 25.76
C SER A 16 -13.65 -5.38 25.67
N SER A 17 -13.87 -6.46 26.44
CA SER A 17 -15.15 -7.18 26.63
C SER A 17 -15.67 -7.93 25.39
N ASP A 18 -16.09 -7.22 24.35
CA ASP A 18 -16.78 -7.73 23.14
C ASP A 18 -16.35 -6.97 21.87
N GLY A 19 -15.30 -6.14 21.96
CA GLY A 19 -14.83 -5.30 20.86
C GLY A 19 -14.32 -6.08 19.64
N ILE A 20 -14.58 -5.50 18.47
CA ILE A 20 -14.02 -5.88 17.17
C ILE A 20 -13.14 -4.72 16.70
N ALA A 21 -11.92 -5.02 16.26
CA ALA A 21 -11.07 -4.03 15.59
C ALA A 21 -10.95 -4.38 14.12
N VAL A 22 -11.05 -3.37 13.25
CA VAL A 22 -10.83 -3.51 11.81
C VAL A 22 -9.65 -2.62 11.44
N LEU A 23 -8.60 -3.22 10.89
CA LEU A 23 -7.43 -2.52 10.40
C LEU A 23 -7.36 -2.64 8.88
N SER A 24 -6.98 -1.56 8.19
CA SER A 24 -6.81 -1.54 6.74
C SER A 24 -5.34 -1.33 6.41
N HIS A 25 -4.80 -2.19 5.57
CA HIS A 25 -3.40 -2.17 5.16
C HIS A 25 -3.27 -2.34 3.66
N CYS A 26 -2.29 -1.67 3.06
CA CYS A 26 -1.86 -1.98 1.70
C CYS A 26 -0.92 -3.20 1.73
N CYS A 27 -1.00 -4.03 0.70
CA CYS A 27 -0.19 -5.23 0.55
C CYS A 27 0.98 -4.98 -0.40
N LEU A 28 2.13 -5.60 -0.10
CA LEU A 28 3.26 -5.59 -1.03
C LEU A 28 3.05 -6.68 -2.09
N GLU A 29 2.62 -6.25 -3.28
CA GLU A 29 2.48 -7.10 -4.46
C GLU A 29 3.21 -6.50 -5.67
N PRO A 30 3.57 -7.31 -6.69
CA PRO A 30 4.19 -6.82 -7.92
C PRO A 30 3.34 -5.74 -8.60
N ASN A 31 4.01 -4.75 -9.22
CA ASN A 31 3.37 -3.72 -10.04
C ASN A 31 2.29 -2.89 -9.30
N THR A 32 2.57 -2.50 -8.05
CA THR A 32 1.67 -1.70 -7.21
C THR A 32 2.34 -0.43 -6.73
N HIS A 33 1.56 0.48 -6.12
CA HIS A 33 2.13 1.63 -5.41
C HIS A 33 3.08 1.20 -4.26
N VAL A 34 2.81 0.10 -3.55
CA VAL A 34 3.67 -0.39 -2.45
C VAL A 34 4.99 -0.92 -2.99
N SER A 35 5.00 -1.59 -4.15
CA SER A 35 6.25 -2.04 -4.76
C SER A 35 7.08 -0.88 -5.32
N LEU A 36 6.43 0.15 -5.90
CA LEU A 36 7.09 1.40 -6.29
C LEU A 36 7.76 2.07 -5.08
N PHE A 37 7.03 2.24 -3.97
CA PHE A 37 7.55 2.80 -2.73
C PHE A 37 8.77 2.03 -2.19
N ASN A 38 8.64 0.71 -2.06
CA ASN A 38 9.72 -0.12 -1.50
C ASN A 38 10.95 -0.16 -2.43
N TYR A 39 10.74 -0.13 -3.74
CA TYR A 39 11.83 -0.09 -4.70
C TYR A 39 12.56 1.26 -4.68
N ALA A 40 11.80 2.37 -4.69
CA ALA A 40 12.31 3.74 -4.65
C ALA A 40 13.16 3.99 -3.40
N THR A 41 12.68 3.54 -2.25
CA THR A 41 13.36 3.67 -0.94
C THR A 41 14.45 2.62 -0.70
N GLY A 42 14.70 1.73 -1.67
CA GLY A 42 15.75 0.72 -1.59
C GLY A 42 15.48 -0.45 -0.64
N LYS A 43 14.25 -0.58 -0.14
CA LYS A 43 13.81 -1.72 0.70
C LYS A 43 13.72 -3.01 -0.10
N THR A 44 13.36 -2.92 -1.38
CA THR A 44 13.41 -4.06 -2.31
C THR A 44 14.43 -3.84 -3.41
N LYS A 45 14.95 -4.95 -3.94
CA LYS A 45 15.89 -4.94 -5.07
C LYS A 45 15.21 -4.79 -6.42
N SER A 46 13.91 -5.07 -6.50
CA SER A 46 13.10 -5.10 -7.71
C SER A 46 11.68 -4.60 -7.41
N LEU A 47 10.95 -4.20 -8.46
CA LEU A 47 9.50 -3.90 -8.41
C LEU A 47 8.64 -5.17 -8.29
N ILE A 48 9.21 -6.33 -8.61
CA ILE A 48 8.63 -7.63 -8.33
C ILE A 48 9.24 -8.10 -7.01
N PRO A 49 8.54 -7.94 -5.87
CA PRO A 49 9.05 -8.40 -4.59
C PRO A 49 9.12 -9.93 -4.55
N THR A 50 10.12 -10.45 -3.83
CA THR A 50 10.21 -11.87 -3.51
C THR A 50 9.17 -12.26 -2.46
N PRO A 51 8.78 -13.55 -2.35
CA PRO A 51 7.87 -14.01 -1.30
C PRO A 51 8.35 -13.64 0.12
N LYS A 52 9.67 -13.67 0.35
CA LYS A 52 10.24 -13.26 1.63
C LYS A 52 10.07 -11.75 1.89
N GLU A 53 10.32 -10.91 0.89
CA GLU A 53 10.09 -9.46 1.02
C GLU A 53 8.61 -9.16 1.27
N CYS A 54 7.68 -9.86 0.61
CA CYS A 54 6.25 -9.74 0.88
C CYS A 54 5.90 -10.05 2.35
N LEU A 55 6.46 -11.11 2.92
CA LEU A 55 6.23 -11.48 4.33
C LEU A 55 6.87 -10.50 5.31
N ASP A 56 8.11 -10.09 5.05
CA ASP A 56 8.89 -9.26 5.96
C ASP A 56 8.43 -7.78 5.97
N LEU A 57 7.92 -7.28 4.83
CA LEU A 57 7.59 -5.86 4.64
C LEU A 57 6.09 -5.58 4.67
N SER A 58 5.22 -6.59 4.58
CA SER A 58 3.78 -6.37 4.66
C SER A 58 3.33 -6.16 6.11
N VAL A 59 2.62 -5.05 6.32
CA VAL A 59 2.08 -4.70 7.64
C VAL A 59 1.12 -5.77 8.13
N HIS A 60 0.27 -6.32 7.24
CA HIS A 60 -0.72 -7.31 7.62
C HIS A 60 -0.09 -8.57 8.22
N THR A 61 1.03 -9.05 7.67
CA THR A 61 1.76 -10.21 8.19
C THR A 61 2.28 -9.95 9.61
N SER A 62 2.73 -8.72 9.88
CA SER A 62 3.17 -8.32 11.23
C SER A 62 2.01 -8.29 12.23
N VAL A 63 0.83 -7.84 11.81
CA VAL A 63 -0.39 -7.85 12.63
C VAL A 63 -0.86 -9.27 12.91
N THR A 64 -0.93 -10.14 11.89
CA THR A 64 -1.32 -11.55 12.04
C THR A 64 -0.42 -12.27 13.04
N ASN A 65 0.90 -12.16 12.86
CA ASN A 65 1.87 -12.74 13.79
C ASN A 65 1.71 -12.23 15.23
N LEU A 66 1.37 -10.95 15.42
CA LEU A 66 1.13 -10.42 16.76
C LEU A 66 -0.18 -10.95 17.36
N CYS A 67 -1.25 -11.01 16.56
CA CYS A 67 -2.53 -11.58 16.98
C CYS A 67 -2.36 -13.02 17.44
N ASP A 68 -1.61 -13.84 16.69
CA ASP A 68 -1.29 -15.22 17.04
C ASP A 68 -0.55 -15.31 18.38
N ASN A 69 0.47 -14.47 18.58
CA ASN A 69 1.22 -14.40 19.84
C ASN A 69 0.35 -13.96 21.03
N LEU A 70 -0.71 -13.18 20.77
CA LEU A 70 -1.68 -12.73 21.76
C LEU A 70 -2.91 -13.64 21.83
N GLY A 71 -2.97 -14.75 21.08
CA GLY A 71 -4.13 -15.65 21.05
C GLY A 71 -5.43 -14.98 20.59
N LEU A 72 -5.35 -13.96 19.75
CA LEU A 72 -6.48 -13.27 19.15
C LEU A 72 -6.83 -13.89 17.80
N SER A 73 -8.12 -13.94 17.47
CA SER A 73 -8.56 -14.36 16.13
C SER A 73 -8.43 -13.17 15.18
N CYS A 74 -7.72 -13.35 14.06
CA CYS A 74 -7.52 -12.35 13.02
C CYS A 74 -7.93 -12.95 11.67
N PHE A 75 -8.79 -12.25 10.93
CA PHE A 75 -9.29 -12.67 9.64
C PHE A 75 -8.96 -11.62 8.58
N ASP A 76 -8.55 -12.08 7.40
CA ASP A 76 -8.10 -11.21 6.31
C ASP A 76 -9.17 -11.17 5.21
N ILE A 77 -9.63 -9.98 4.86
CA ILE A 77 -10.51 -9.73 3.71
C ILE A 77 -9.70 -8.96 2.66
N PRO A 78 -9.23 -9.61 1.59
CA PRO A 78 -8.49 -8.93 0.54
C PRO A 78 -9.40 -8.01 -0.28
N TYR A 79 -8.86 -6.90 -0.75
CA TYR A 79 -9.54 -6.01 -1.70
C TYR A 79 -8.52 -5.35 -2.62
N THR A 80 -8.95 -4.89 -3.80
CA THR A 80 -8.13 -4.04 -4.67
C THR A 80 -8.83 -2.72 -4.90
N ALA A 81 -8.22 -1.64 -4.41
CA ALA A 81 -8.56 -0.29 -4.82
C ALA A 81 -7.62 0.16 -5.96
N TYR A 82 -7.91 1.32 -6.57
CA TYR A 82 -7.08 1.87 -7.63
C TYR A 82 -6.84 3.35 -7.39
N LEU A 83 -5.63 3.82 -7.65
CA LEU A 83 -5.37 5.26 -7.71
C LEU A 83 -6.14 5.87 -8.88
N GLN A 84 -6.85 6.95 -8.59
CA GLN A 84 -7.51 7.75 -9.61
C GLN A 84 -6.49 8.76 -10.15
N LEU A 85 -6.21 8.70 -11.44
CA LEU A 85 -5.37 9.64 -12.16
C LEU A 85 -6.22 10.45 -13.14
N SER A 86 -5.67 11.56 -13.62
CA SER A 86 -6.33 12.33 -14.68
C SER A 86 -6.40 11.52 -15.99
N PRO A 87 -7.44 11.72 -16.82
CA PRO A 87 -7.54 11.04 -18.13
C PRO A 87 -6.41 11.37 -19.11
N GLN A 88 -5.66 12.44 -18.87
CA GLN A 88 -4.59 12.96 -19.73
C GLN A 88 -3.19 12.63 -19.19
N VAL A 89 -3.07 11.81 -18.14
CA VAL A 89 -1.81 11.57 -17.42
C VAL A 89 -0.65 11.19 -18.36
N HIS A 90 -0.92 10.41 -19.41
CA HIS A 90 0.06 10.01 -20.43
C HIS A 90 0.66 11.16 -21.23
N GLU A 91 -0.07 12.25 -21.45
CA GLU A 91 0.41 13.41 -22.20
C GLU A 91 1.59 14.11 -21.48
N TYR A 92 1.65 13.96 -20.14
CA TYR A 92 2.60 14.67 -19.29
C TYR A 92 3.81 13.81 -18.87
N LYS A 93 3.89 12.54 -19.30
CA LYS A 93 4.98 11.59 -18.94
C LYS A 93 6.37 12.20 -19.09
N GLU A 94 6.67 12.75 -20.26
CA GLU A 94 8.00 13.33 -20.55
C GLU A 94 8.25 14.66 -19.83
N ILE A 95 7.20 15.34 -19.37
CA ILE A 95 7.36 16.52 -18.50
C ILE A 95 7.75 16.06 -17.11
N PHE A 96 7.05 15.06 -16.53
CA PHE A 96 7.33 14.56 -15.18
C PHE A 96 8.76 14.07 -14.98
N LYS A 97 9.42 13.60 -16.05
CA LYS A 97 10.81 13.11 -16.04
C LYS A 97 11.86 14.23 -15.97
N ASP A 98 11.51 15.48 -16.29
CA ASP A 98 12.45 16.60 -16.37
C ASP A 98 11.96 17.83 -15.59
N PRO A 99 12.54 18.11 -14.40
CA PRO A 99 12.23 19.29 -13.60
C PRO A 99 12.36 20.62 -14.34
N LYS A 100 13.18 20.71 -15.40
CA LYS A 100 13.29 21.93 -16.21
C LYS A 100 12.01 22.29 -16.95
N ARG A 101 11.11 21.32 -17.14
CA ARG A 101 9.85 21.46 -17.85
C ARG A 101 8.66 21.68 -16.93
N TYR A 102 8.85 21.74 -15.61
CA TYR A 102 7.72 21.81 -14.67
C TYR A 102 6.91 23.11 -14.76
N CYS A 103 7.48 24.19 -15.29
CA CYS A 103 6.71 25.39 -15.62
C CYS A 103 5.61 25.14 -16.67
N GLU A 104 5.73 24.09 -17.49
CA GLU A 104 4.68 23.66 -18.42
C GLU A 104 3.43 23.13 -17.69
N LEU A 105 3.53 22.81 -16.39
CA LEU A 105 2.46 22.31 -15.55
C LEU A 105 1.69 23.42 -14.80
N ASP A 106 2.17 24.67 -14.80
CA ASP A 106 1.66 25.76 -13.96
C ASP A 106 0.14 26.02 -14.12
N ASN A 107 -0.40 25.75 -15.32
CA ASN A 107 -1.83 25.92 -15.63
C ASN A 107 -2.56 24.57 -15.83
N LYS A 108 -2.01 23.49 -15.27
CA LYS A 108 -2.48 22.10 -15.44
C LYS A 108 -2.68 21.44 -14.06
N PRO A 109 -3.71 21.83 -13.29
CA PRO A 109 -3.89 21.38 -11.91
C PRO A 109 -4.01 19.84 -11.78
N ASP A 110 -4.70 19.20 -12.73
CA ASP A 110 -4.84 17.73 -12.73
C ASP A 110 -3.51 17.02 -12.95
N ALA A 111 -2.68 17.53 -13.87
CA ALA A 111 -1.34 16.98 -14.13
C ALA A 111 -0.39 17.20 -12.93
N LEU A 112 -0.50 18.34 -12.25
CA LEU A 112 0.22 18.58 -11.00
C LEU A 112 -0.22 17.61 -9.89
N ALA A 113 -1.53 17.34 -9.76
CA ALA A 113 -2.05 16.39 -8.78
C ALA A 113 -1.55 14.96 -9.05
N ASP A 114 -1.54 14.52 -10.31
CA ASP A 114 -0.96 13.24 -10.72
C ASP A 114 0.54 13.18 -10.36
N PHE A 115 1.28 14.25 -10.67
CA PHE A 115 2.72 14.31 -10.38
C PHE A 115 3.02 14.26 -8.88
N TYR A 116 2.28 15.01 -8.06
CA TYR A 116 2.42 14.95 -6.60
C TYR A 116 2.04 13.58 -6.04
N THR A 117 1.05 12.91 -6.64
CA THR A 117 0.70 11.53 -6.28
C THR A 117 1.88 10.60 -6.51
N PHE A 118 2.59 10.74 -7.64
CA PHE A 118 3.79 9.93 -7.92
C PHE A 118 4.92 10.21 -6.93
N LEU A 119 5.22 11.48 -6.65
CA LEU A 119 6.24 11.85 -5.67
C LEU A 119 5.90 11.33 -4.26
N PHE A 120 4.62 11.38 -3.88
CA PHE A 120 4.14 10.83 -2.61
C PHE A 120 4.37 9.31 -2.53
N ILE A 121 4.11 8.57 -3.61
CA ILE A 121 4.35 7.11 -3.65
C ILE A 121 5.84 6.80 -3.49
N TYR A 122 6.73 7.57 -4.14
CA TYR A 122 8.16 7.29 -4.09
C TYR A 122 8.79 7.58 -2.72
N ASP A 123 8.13 8.42 -1.90
CA ASP A 123 8.59 8.86 -0.58
C ASP A 123 10.05 9.34 -0.58
N ARG A 124 10.41 10.07 -1.64
CA ARG A 124 11.72 10.69 -1.84
C ARG A 124 11.53 12.12 -2.30
N SER A 125 12.44 12.99 -1.90
CA SER A 125 12.41 14.37 -2.39
C SER A 125 12.67 14.39 -3.90
N LEU A 126 12.11 15.40 -4.57
CA LEU A 126 12.33 15.60 -6.00
C LEU A 126 13.82 15.76 -6.34
N ASP A 127 14.55 16.50 -5.52
CA ASP A 127 15.99 16.74 -5.73
C ASP A 127 16.79 15.43 -5.63
N ASP A 128 16.46 14.57 -4.66
CA ASP A 128 17.10 13.26 -4.51
C ASP A 128 16.82 12.37 -5.72
N LEU A 129 15.57 12.34 -6.19
CA LEU A 129 15.18 11.58 -7.36
C LEU A 129 15.86 12.10 -8.63
N TYR A 130 15.94 13.42 -8.80
CA TYR A 130 16.53 14.04 -9.98
C TYR A 130 18.05 13.85 -10.04
N CYS A 131 18.73 13.96 -8.90
CA CYS A 131 20.18 13.75 -8.81
C CYS A 131 20.58 12.27 -9.01
N ASP A 132 19.70 11.33 -8.62
CA ASP A 132 19.89 9.91 -8.80
C ASP A 132 19.80 9.49 -10.27
N LYS A 133 20.90 8.99 -10.83
CA LYS A 133 20.99 8.52 -12.23
C LYS A 133 20.88 7.00 -12.36
N SER A 134 20.57 6.30 -11.27
CA SER A 134 20.33 4.86 -11.27
C SER A 134 18.92 4.53 -11.76
N SER A 135 18.59 3.24 -11.76
CA SER A 135 17.24 2.75 -12.04
C SER A 135 16.18 3.17 -11.00
N ARG A 136 16.60 3.84 -9.90
CA ARG A 136 15.72 4.42 -8.88
C ARG A 136 15.60 5.95 -8.97
N GLY A 137 16.22 6.56 -9.97
CA GLY A 137 16.11 7.99 -10.25
C GLY A 137 14.76 8.38 -10.84
N LEU A 138 14.49 9.69 -10.88
CA LEU A 138 13.22 10.29 -11.31
C LEU A 138 12.73 9.72 -12.64
N SER A 139 13.56 9.77 -13.69
CA SER A 139 13.18 9.31 -15.02
C SER A 139 12.75 7.84 -15.02
N ALA A 140 13.55 6.97 -14.38
CA ALA A 140 13.28 5.55 -14.31
C ALA A 140 12.03 5.24 -13.46
N MET A 141 11.84 5.95 -12.35
CA MET A 141 10.66 5.79 -11.50
C MET A 141 9.37 6.21 -12.20
N ILE A 142 9.41 7.30 -12.97
CA ILE A 142 8.28 7.71 -13.81
C ILE A 142 8.02 6.65 -14.87
N ASP A 143 9.05 6.17 -15.60
CA ASP A 143 8.88 5.11 -16.60
C ASP A 143 8.24 3.84 -15.99
N ASN A 144 8.76 3.36 -14.86
CA ASN A 144 8.18 2.23 -14.12
C ASN A 144 6.72 2.45 -13.71
N THR A 145 6.36 3.68 -13.34
CA THR A 145 4.99 4.02 -12.95
C THR A 145 4.06 3.97 -14.15
N PHE A 146 4.49 4.47 -15.30
CA PHE A 146 3.73 4.36 -16.55
C PHE A 146 3.63 2.91 -17.04
N ASP A 147 4.67 2.09 -16.89
CA ASP A 147 4.60 0.67 -17.23
C ASP A 147 3.50 -0.06 -16.41
N ILE A 148 3.34 0.32 -15.13
CA ILE A 148 2.25 -0.18 -14.27
C ILE A 148 0.88 0.31 -14.75
N ILE A 149 0.77 1.60 -15.07
CA ILE A 149 -0.48 2.20 -15.59
C ILE A 149 -0.87 1.52 -16.90
N ASP A 150 0.07 1.34 -17.83
CA ASP A 150 -0.17 0.74 -19.14
C ASP A 150 -0.59 -0.74 -19.02
N SER A 151 -0.02 -1.46 -18.05
CA SER A 151 -0.35 -2.88 -17.82
C SER A 151 -1.72 -3.08 -17.15
N ASN A 152 -2.15 -2.14 -16.29
CA ASN A 152 -3.32 -2.32 -15.43
C ASN A 152 -4.44 -1.29 -15.66
N ASN A 153 -4.28 -0.40 -16.66
CA ASN A 153 -5.04 0.84 -16.89
C ASN A 153 -4.95 1.89 -15.76
N ARG A 154 -4.61 1.48 -14.52
CA ARG A 154 -4.51 2.31 -13.31
C ARG A 154 -3.44 1.73 -12.39
N ILE A 155 -3.00 2.47 -11.38
CA ILE A 155 -2.10 1.91 -10.37
C ILE A 155 -2.94 1.18 -9.30
N PRO A 156 -2.75 -0.14 -9.12
CA PRO A 156 -3.48 -0.90 -8.11
C PRO A 156 -2.97 -0.61 -6.69
N ILE A 157 -3.93 -0.65 -5.76
CA ILE A 157 -3.76 -0.57 -4.32
C ILE A 157 -4.37 -1.85 -3.75
N PRO A 158 -3.67 -3.00 -3.85
CA PRO A 158 -4.11 -4.19 -3.16
C PRO A 158 -4.00 -3.92 -1.67
N GLY A 159 -5.04 -4.31 -0.95
CA GLY A 159 -5.10 -4.15 0.48
C GLY A 159 -5.81 -5.32 1.13
N VAL A 160 -5.77 -5.29 2.45
CA VAL A 160 -6.43 -6.26 3.29
C VAL A 160 -7.09 -5.52 4.44
N LEU A 161 -8.35 -5.86 4.70
CA LEU A 161 -9.03 -5.53 5.94
C LEU A 161 -8.81 -6.68 6.91
N GLN A 162 -8.15 -6.41 8.02
CA GLN A 162 -7.92 -7.39 9.08
C GLN A 162 -8.95 -7.17 10.18
N VAL A 163 -9.82 -8.16 10.36
CA VAL A 163 -10.83 -8.20 11.42
C VAL A 163 -10.24 -8.96 12.59
N ILE A 164 -10.00 -8.26 13.69
CA ILE A 164 -9.43 -8.80 14.91
C ILE A 164 -10.54 -8.89 15.96
N LEU A 165 -10.77 -10.08 16.47
CA LEU A 165 -11.73 -10.33 17.54
C LEU A 165 -11.03 -10.41 18.89
N ASN A 166 -11.70 -9.91 19.92
CA ASN A 166 -11.27 -10.08 21.30
C ASN A 166 -11.06 -11.57 21.65
N ARG A 167 -10.16 -11.83 22.60
CA ARG A 167 -9.85 -13.18 23.10
C ARG A 167 -11.07 -13.89 23.70
N ALA A 168 -12.05 -13.14 24.21
CA ALA A 168 -13.30 -13.67 24.76
C ALA A 168 -14.40 -13.89 23.72
N ALA A 169 -14.18 -13.58 22.44
CA ALA A 169 -15.16 -13.81 21.38
C ALA A 169 -15.55 -15.30 21.31
N SER A 170 -16.85 -15.55 21.16
CA SER A 170 -17.39 -16.90 21.17
C SER A 170 -17.00 -17.69 19.91
N VAL A 171 -17.19 -19.01 19.94
CA VAL A 171 -16.98 -19.85 18.76
C VAL A 171 -17.96 -19.46 17.64
N ASP A 172 -19.19 -19.10 18.00
CA ASP A 172 -20.22 -18.67 17.06
C ASP A 172 -19.82 -17.34 16.39
N ASP A 173 -19.32 -16.37 17.16
CA ASP A 173 -18.82 -15.09 16.60
C ASP A 173 -17.68 -15.33 15.60
N LYS A 174 -16.73 -16.20 15.96
CA LYS A 174 -15.60 -16.54 15.09
C LYS A 174 -16.07 -17.21 13.80
N THR A 175 -17.06 -18.09 13.89
CA THR A 175 -17.64 -18.79 12.74
C THR A 175 -18.38 -17.82 11.82
N ASN A 176 -19.22 -16.95 12.39
CA ASN A 176 -19.97 -15.95 11.62
C ASN A 176 -19.05 -14.98 10.89
N VAL A 177 -17.97 -14.54 11.55
CA VAL A 177 -16.99 -13.64 10.93
C VAL A 177 -16.21 -14.36 9.83
N ASP A 178 -15.78 -15.61 10.04
CA ASP A 178 -15.09 -16.41 9.02
C ASP A 178 -15.98 -16.64 7.77
N GLU A 179 -17.28 -16.92 7.97
CA GLU A 179 -18.25 -17.04 6.88
C GLU A 179 -18.42 -15.73 6.12
N LEU A 180 -18.58 -14.61 6.82
CA LEU A 180 -18.69 -13.28 6.20
C LEU A 180 -17.41 -12.91 5.43
N VAL A 181 -16.24 -13.20 5.98
CA VAL A 181 -14.94 -12.97 5.33
C VAL A 181 -14.85 -13.76 4.03
N LYS A 182 -15.26 -15.03 4.04
CA LYS A 182 -15.30 -15.88 2.85
C LYS A 182 -16.30 -15.37 1.82
N GLU A 183 -17.46 -14.88 2.23
CA GLU A 183 -18.43 -14.28 1.32
C GLU A 183 -17.85 -13.03 0.63
N LEU A 184 -17.26 -12.12 1.41
CA LEU A 184 -16.68 -10.88 0.91
C LEU A 184 -15.45 -11.10 0.03
N ALA A 185 -14.64 -12.11 0.30
CA ALA A 185 -13.46 -12.44 -0.51
C ALA A 185 -13.81 -13.01 -1.91
N ASN A 186 -15.07 -13.42 -2.14
CA ASN A 186 -15.54 -13.96 -3.42
C ASN A 186 -16.20 -12.91 -4.33
N HIS A 187 -16.22 -11.64 -3.93
CA HIS A 187 -16.81 -10.51 -4.66
C HIS A 187 -15.76 -9.48 -5.07
#